data_AF-A0AAW0L4R6-F1
#
_entry.id   AF-A0AAW0L4R6-F1
#
_cell.length_a   1.000
_cell.length_b   1.000
_cell.length_c   1.000
_cell.angle_alpha   90.00
_cell.angle_beta   90.00
_cell.angle_gamma   90.00
#
_symmetry.space_group_name_H-M   'P 1'
#
loop_
_entity.id
_entity.type
_entity.pdbx_description
1 polymer ?
#
loop_
_entity_poly.entity_id
_entity_poly.type
_entity_poly.pdbx_seq_one_letter_code
_entity_poly.pdbx_strand_id
1 'polypeptide(L)'
;MVIANVSATRNHITTNTNPATDDDEDEDVEKLLEPFTKDLLMALIKKGVSKHPDLIEIVRELANANPAHRKIFIHNLDWDTIVETLTFVFSKYGEIKDCKAITDRVFDKSKGYTFILFKHRSGTRKALKQP
;
A
#
# COMPACT_ATOMS: atom_id res chain seq x y z
N MET A 1 -21.19 -12.59 -25.47
CA MET A 1 -22.13 -13.06 -26.51
C MET A 1 -22.31 -14.55 -26.28
N VAL A 2 -23.40 -14.93 -25.60
CA VAL A 2 -23.71 -16.33 -25.26
C VAL A 2 -25.00 -16.64 -25.98
N ILE A 3 -24.97 -17.59 -26.91
CA ILE A 3 -26.14 -18.00 -27.68
C ILE A 3 -26.70 -19.25 -26.99
N ALA A 4 -27.86 -19.12 -26.36
CA ALA A 4 -28.60 -20.24 -25.77
C ALA A 4 -29.73 -20.66 -26.72
N ASN A 5 -29.70 -21.90 -27.18
CA ASN A 5 -30.80 -22.52 -27.92
C ASN A 5 -31.89 -22.93 -26.92
N VAL A 6 -33.07 -22.31 -27.04
CA VAL A 6 -34.29 -22.74 -26.33
C VAL A 6 -35.06 -23.68 -27.25
N SER A 7 -35.14 -24.95 -26.89
CA SER A 7 -36.14 -25.88 -27.42
C SER A 7 -37.10 -26.22 -26.29
N ALA A 8 -38.36 -25.80 -26.45
CA ALA A 8 -39.41 -25.96 -25.46
C ALA A 8 -40.25 -27.20 -25.78
N THR A 9 -40.39 -28.12 -24.82
CA THR A 9 -41.52 -29.08 -24.77
C THR A 9 -41.79 -29.61 -23.35
N ARG A 10 -42.80 -28.99 -22.71
CA ARG A 10 -43.98 -29.58 -22.03
C ARG A 10 -43.84 -30.60 -20.87
N ASN A 11 -44.26 -30.11 -19.68
CA ASN A 11 -45.01 -30.68 -18.55
C ASN A 11 -44.64 -32.02 -17.88
N HIS A 12 -44.37 -31.97 -16.56
CA HIS A 12 -45.21 -32.65 -15.56
C HIS A 12 -45.03 -32.05 -14.15
N ILE A 13 -46.13 -31.82 -13.44
CA ILE A 13 -46.17 -31.44 -12.01
C ILE A 13 -46.17 -32.74 -11.19
N THR A 14 -45.25 -32.87 -10.24
CA THR A 14 -45.40 -33.80 -9.08
C THR A 14 -44.54 -33.32 -7.91
N THR A 15 -45.24 -32.90 -6.85
CA THR A 15 -44.98 -33.13 -5.42
C THR A 15 -43.56 -32.99 -4.86
N ASN A 16 -43.35 -31.85 -4.19
CA ASN A 16 -43.05 -31.75 -2.75
C ASN A 16 -41.96 -32.69 -2.17
N THR A 17 -40.76 -32.14 -2.00
CA THR A 17 -39.88 -32.41 -0.85
C THR A 17 -39.16 -31.11 -0.46
N ASN A 18 -39.12 -30.88 0.85
CA ASN A 18 -38.53 -29.79 1.62
C ASN A 18 -37.04 -29.48 1.32
N PRO A 19 -36.52 -28.36 1.87
CA PRO A 19 -35.77 -27.34 1.16
C PRO A 19 -34.40 -27.84 0.67
N ALA A 20 -33.96 -27.28 -0.45
CA ALA A 20 -32.55 -27.28 -0.78
C ALA A 20 -31.78 -26.79 0.45
N THR A 21 -30.87 -27.62 0.93
CA THR A 21 -29.81 -27.16 1.81
C THR A 21 -29.17 -25.97 1.13
N ASP A 22 -29.25 -24.81 1.79
CA ASP A 22 -28.42 -23.66 1.50
C ASP A 22 -26.96 -24.09 1.75
N ASP A 23 -26.40 -24.87 0.83
CA ASP A 23 -24.99 -25.26 0.78
C ASP A 23 -24.17 -24.09 0.20
N ASP A 24 -24.49 -22.85 0.58
CA ASP A 24 -23.55 -21.72 0.52
C ASP A 24 -22.56 -21.87 1.71
N GLU A 25 -22.03 -23.08 1.89
CA GLU A 25 -20.99 -23.40 2.86
C GLU A 25 -19.75 -22.61 2.48
N ASP A 26 -19.53 -21.52 3.21
CA ASP A 26 -18.24 -20.89 3.45
C ASP A 26 -17.31 -20.91 2.24
N GLU A 27 -17.74 -20.28 1.13
CA GLU A 27 -16.80 -19.98 0.06
C GLU A 27 -15.70 -19.13 0.67
N ASP A 28 -14.51 -19.74 0.79
CA ASP A 28 -13.35 -19.13 1.41
C ASP A 28 -13.18 -17.72 0.84
N VAL A 29 -13.10 -16.73 1.72
CA VAL A 29 -13.00 -15.32 1.34
C VAL A 29 -11.83 -15.13 0.37
N GLU A 30 -10.77 -15.95 0.48
CA GLU A 30 -9.66 -15.95 -0.47
C GLU A 30 -10.09 -16.30 -1.91
N LYS A 31 -10.94 -17.33 -2.09
CA LYS A 31 -11.48 -17.73 -3.41
C LYS A 31 -12.39 -16.66 -4.00
N LEU A 32 -13.20 -16.00 -3.16
CA LEU A 32 -14.04 -14.88 -3.56
C LEU A 32 -13.22 -13.68 -4.06
N LEU A 33 -11.99 -13.51 -3.55
CA LEU A 33 -11.10 -12.41 -3.93
C LEU A 33 -10.22 -12.73 -5.16
N GLU A 34 -10.02 -13.99 -5.52
CA GLU A 34 -9.25 -14.39 -6.71
C GLU A 34 -9.67 -13.68 -8.01
N PRO A 35 -10.97 -13.57 -8.36
CA PRO A 35 -11.39 -12.92 -9.60
C PRO A 35 -11.34 -11.39 -9.51
N PHE A 36 -11.00 -10.80 -8.36
CA PHE A 36 -11.03 -9.35 -8.20
C PHE A 36 -9.84 -8.69 -8.89
N THR A 37 -10.14 -7.72 -9.75
CA THR A 37 -9.13 -6.83 -10.30
C THR A 37 -8.62 -5.85 -9.23
N LYS A 38 -7.46 -5.24 -9.48
CA LYS A 38 -6.88 -4.20 -8.61
C LYS A 38 -7.87 -3.09 -8.25
N ASP A 39 -8.73 -2.69 -9.19
CA ASP A 39 -9.72 -1.63 -8.97
C ASP A 39 -10.85 -2.08 -8.06
N LEU A 40 -11.28 -3.35 -8.17
CA LEU A 40 -12.28 -3.95 -7.28
C LEU A 40 -11.73 -4.12 -5.86
N LEU A 41 -10.49 -4.58 -5.71
CA LEU A 41 -9.81 -4.64 -4.41
C LEU A 41 -9.67 -3.25 -3.78
N MET A 42 -9.30 -2.25 -4.58
CA MET A 42 -9.20 -0.86 -4.12
C MET A 42 -10.58 -0.31 -3.67
N ALA A 43 -11.65 -0.61 -4.41
CA ALA A 43 -13.00 -0.22 -4.05
C ALA A 43 -13.46 -0.90 -2.75
N LEU A 44 -13.15 -2.19 -2.59
CA LEU A 44 -13.43 -2.95 -1.37
C LEU A 44 -12.72 -2.34 -0.16
N ILE A 45 -11.41 -2.07 -0.26
CA ILE A 45 -10.63 -1.45 0.81
C ILE A 45 -11.18 -0.05 1.14
N LYS A 46 -11.51 0.78 0.14
CA LYS A 46 -12.14 2.09 0.38
C LYS A 46 -13.45 1.98 1.13
N LYS A 47 -14.30 1.02 0.75
CA LYS A 47 -15.58 0.76 1.42
C LYS A 47 -15.37 0.25 2.85
N GLY A 48 -14.43 -0.66 3.05
CA GLY A 48 -14.04 -1.18 4.37
C GLY A 48 -13.54 -0.08 5.29
N VAL A 49 -12.56 0.72 4.85
CA VAL A 49 -11.97 1.84 5.61
C VAL A 49 -13.01 2.88 6.03
N SER A 50 -14.04 3.13 5.21
CA SER A 50 -15.10 4.07 5.57
C SER A 50 -16.01 3.58 6.71
N LYS A 51 -16.07 2.25 6.92
CA LYS A 51 -16.91 1.62 7.95
C LYS A 51 -16.12 1.19 9.18
N HIS A 52 -14.83 0.90 9.02
CA HIS A 52 -13.95 0.30 10.01
C HIS A 52 -12.66 1.13 10.13
N PRO A 53 -12.60 2.08 11.07
CA PRO A 53 -11.43 2.94 11.28
C PRO A 53 -10.15 2.18 11.67
N ASP A 54 -10.28 1.01 12.29
CA ASP A 54 -9.21 0.06 12.60
C ASP A 54 -8.46 -0.40 11.34
N LEU A 55 -9.17 -0.58 10.21
CA LEU A 55 -8.54 -0.92 8.93
C LEU A 55 -7.62 0.19 8.42
N ILE A 56 -7.82 1.45 8.83
CA ILE A 56 -6.93 2.56 8.45
C ILE A 56 -5.52 2.30 8.96
N GLU A 57 -5.38 1.79 10.17
CA GLU A 57 -4.07 1.56 10.76
C GLU A 57 -3.34 0.43 10.05
N ILE A 58 -4.06 -0.65 9.70
CA ILE A 58 -3.51 -1.76 8.89
C ILE A 58 -3.08 -1.25 7.52
N VAL A 59 -3.93 -0.48 6.83
CA VAL A 59 -3.60 0.11 5.53
C VAL A 59 -2.39 1.04 5.64
N ARG A 60 -2.30 1.82 6.71
CA ARG A 60 -1.16 2.71 6.98
C ARG A 60 0.12 1.93 7.22
N GLU A 61 0.05 0.84 7.99
CA GLU A 61 1.18 -0.04 8.27
C GLU A 61 1.68 -0.68 6.97
N LEU A 62 0.78 -1.28 6.18
CA LEU A 62 1.10 -1.88 4.88
C LEU A 62 1.65 -0.85 3.88
N ALA A 63 1.07 0.36 3.82
CA ALA A 63 1.56 1.44 2.98
C ALA A 63 2.95 1.94 3.42
N ASN A 64 3.26 1.81 4.71
CA ASN A 64 4.57 2.12 5.25
C ASN A 64 5.53 0.93 5.11
N ALA A 65 5.09 -0.32 4.97
CA ALA A 65 5.98 -1.49 4.94
C ALA A 65 7.10 -1.36 3.89
N ASN A 66 6.81 -0.81 2.71
CA ASN A 66 7.81 -0.61 1.66
C ASN A 66 8.70 0.62 1.92
N PRO A 67 10.00 0.45 2.22
CA PRO A 67 10.92 1.56 2.48
C PRO A 67 11.14 2.46 1.26
N ALA A 68 10.94 1.96 0.03
CA ALA A 68 11.13 2.74 -1.19
C ALA A 68 10.21 3.97 -1.26
N HIS A 69 9.02 3.90 -0.66
CA HIS A 69 8.10 5.03 -0.60
C HIS A 69 8.40 6.04 0.51
N ARG A 70 9.38 5.74 1.36
CA ARG A 70 9.76 6.57 2.51
C ARG A 70 11.19 7.09 2.45
N LYS A 71 11.94 6.71 1.40
CA LYS A 71 13.34 7.06 1.23
C LYS A 71 13.48 8.20 0.23
N ILE A 72 14.26 9.21 0.57
CA ILE A 72 14.69 10.27 -0.34
C ILE A 72 16.20 10.21 -0.54
N PHE A 73 16.64 10.63 -1.72
CA PHE A 73 18.02 10.82 -2.09
C PHE A 73 18.28 12.31 -2.23
N ILE A 74 19.34 12.80 -1.61
CA ILE A 74 19.75 14.20 -1.68
C ILE A 74 21.18 14.20 -2.19
N HIS A 75 21.43 14.99 -3.22
CA HIS A 75 22.74 15.14 -3.85
C HIS A 75 23.15 16.62 -3.87
N ASN A 76 24.39 16.88 -4.27
CA ASN A 76 24.97 18.22 -4.32
C ASN A 76 25.04 18.90 -2.95
N LEU A 77 25.40 18.12 -1.93
CA LEU A 77 25.66 18.63 -0.59
C LEU A 77 27.08 19.19 -0.47
N ASP A 78 27.24 20.19 0.38
CA ASP A 78 28.56 20.68 0.75
C ASP A 78 29.32 19.59 1.53
N TRP A 79 30.65 19.65 1.46
CA TRP A 79 31.58 18.70 2.01
C TRP A 79 31.52 18.72 3.54
N ASP A 80 31.16 19.86 4.11
CA ASP A 80 30.95 20.10 5.55
C ASP A 80 29.54 19.71 6.02
N THR A 81 28.65 19.23 5.13
CA THR A 81 27.30 18.85 5.52
C THR A 81 27.31 17.52 6.28
N ILE A 82 26.97 17.58 7.57
CA ILE A 82 26.88 16.41 8.46
C ILE A 82 25.46 15.87 8.59
N VAL A 83 25.35 14.63 9.05
CA VAL A 83 24.09 13.91 9.25
C VAL A 83 23.16 14.63 10.22
N GLU A 84 23.69 15.24 11.31
CA GLU A 84 22.86 15.99 12.25
C GLU A 84 22.15 17.17 11.59
N THR A 85 22.84 17.94 10.75
CA THR A 85 22.27 19.10 10.04
C THR A 85 21.16 18.66 9.09
N LEU A 86 21.39 17.60 8.32
CA LEU A 86 20.37 17.04 7.42
C LEU A 86 19.16 16.54 8.20
N THR A 87 19.39 15.82 9.30
CA THR A 87 18.32 15.31 10.15
C THR A 87 17.50 16.47 10.73
N PHE A 88 18.15 17.51 11.21
CA PHE A 88 17.50 18.71 11.73
C PHE A 88 16.64 19.39 10.67
N VAL A 89 17.20 19.66 9.48
CA VAL A 89 16.48 20.35 8.39
C VAL A 89 15.28 19.54 7.89
N PHE A 90 15.42 18.22 7.76
CA PHE A 90 14.37 17.36 7.22
C PHE A 90 13.36 16.88 8.27
N SER A 91 13.66 16.99 9.57
CA SER A 91 12.75 16.63 10.66
C SER A 91 11.42 17.40 10.60
N LYS A 92 11.43 18.64 10.07
CA LYS A 92 10.21 19.45 9.89
C LYS A 92 9.20 18.83 8.92
N TYR A 93 9.65 17.97 8.01
CA TYR A 93 8.79 17.28 7.05
C TYR A 93 8.19 16.00 7.63
N GLY A 94 8.87 15.36 8.58
CA GLY A 94 8.38 14.20 9.30
C GLY A 94 9.48 13.51 10.13
N GLU A 95 9.08 12.56 10.96
CA GLU A 95 10.00 11.75 11.76
C GLU A 95 10.94 10.95 10.86
N ILE A 96 12.25 11.08 11.11
CA ILE A 96 13.31 10.39 10.38
C ILE A 96 13.61 9.07 11.09
N LYS A 97 13.55 7.97 10.33
CA LYS A 97 13.88 6.62 10.81
C LYS A 97 15.38 6.34 10.68
N ASP A 98 15.99 6.78 9.58
CA ASP A 98 17.42 6.58 9.31
C ASP A 98 17.94 7.70 8.40
N CYS A 99 19.18 8.11 8.60
CA CYS A 99 19.87 9.09 7.76
C CYS A 99 21.32 8.64 7.56
N LYS A 100 21.71 8.44 6.29
CA LYS A 100 23.03 7.92 5.93
C LYS A 100 23.72 8.83 4.94
N ALA A 101 24.66 9.64 5.44
CA ALA A 101 25.63 10.34 4.60
C ALA A 101 26.66 9.33 4.09
N ILE A 102 27.03 9.45 2.82
CA ILE A 102 28.12 8.66 2.26
C ILE A 102 29.38 9.50 2.24
N THR A 103 30.37 9.10 3.02
CA THR A 103 31.71 9.69 3.04
C THR A 103 32.70 8.83 2.26
N ASP A 104 33.71 9.47 1.70
CA ASP A 104 34.86 8.79 1.13
C ASP A 104 35.79 8.31 2.24
N ARG A 105 36.12 7.02 2.26
CA ARG A 105 36.98 6.40 3.28
C ARG A 105 38.44 6.86 3.21
N VAL A 106 38.86 7.45 2.08
CA VAL A 106 40.26 7.85 1.87
C VAL A 106 40.54 9.24 2.46
N PHE A 107 39.60 10.18 2.33
CA PHE A 107 39.75 11.57 2.76
C PHE A 107 38.80 11.98 3.88
N ASP A 108 37.96 11.05 4.35
CA ASP A 108 36.85 11.27 5.30
C ASP A 108 35.90 12.42 4.90
N LYS A 109 35.90 12.77 3.62
CA LYS A 109 35.12 13.87 3.05
C LYS A 109 33.80 13.34 2.50
N SER A 110 32.72 14.08 2.70
CA SER A 110 31.40 13.74 2.17
C SER A 110 31.45 13.61 0.64
N LYS A 111 30.86 12.55 0.09
CA LYS A 111 30.70 12.39 -1.37
C LYS A 111 29.62 13.31 -1.95
N GLY A 112 29.08 14.22 -1.14
CA GLY A 112 28.08 15.20 -1.57
C GLY A 112 26.68 14.60 -1.75
N TYR A 113 26.41 13.41 -1.20
CA TYR A 113 25.08 12.82 -1.23
C TYR A 113 24.71 12.06 0.05
N THR A 114 23.41 12.08 0.37
CA THR A 114 22.82 11.39 1.52
C THR A 114 21.55 10.65 1.14
N PHE A 115 21.16 9.70 1.98
CA PHE A 115 19.84 9.11 1.96
C PHE A 115 19.13 9.35 3.29
N ILE A 116 17.88 9.80 3.22
CA ILE A 116 17.01 9.96 4.40
C ILE A 116 15.82 9.04 4.25
N LEU A 117 15.60 8.20 5.26
CA LEU A 117 14.44 7.33 5.39
C LEU A 117 13.50 7.93 6.44
N PHE A 118 12.30 8.29 6.04
CA PHE A 118 11.24 8.71 6.96
C PHE A 118 10.53 7.50 7.57
N LYS A 119 9.95 7.70 8.75
CA LYS A 119 9.07 6.69 9.37
C LYS A 119 7.77 6.49 8.58
N HIS A 120 7.28 7.59 7.97
CA HIS A 120 6.03 7.61 7.21
C HIS A 120 6.22 8.18 5.81
N ARG A 121 5.46 7.66 4.84
CA ARG A 121 5.43 8.14 3.44
C ARG A 121 5.05 9.62 3.32
N SER A 122 4.32 10.16 4.31
CA SER A 122 3.97 11.58 4.36
C SER A 122 5.21 12.49 4.45
N GLY A 123 6.26 12.06 5.15
CA GLY A 123 7.51 12.82 5.29
C GLY A 123 8.20 13.04 3.95
N THR A 124 8.41 11.96 3.21
CA THR A 124 8.94 12.00 1.83
C THR A 124 8.10 12.90 0.92
N ARG A 125 6.78 12.76 0.94
CA ARG A 125 5.90 13.57 0.10
C ARG A 125 5.94 15.06 0.43
N LYS A 126 6.15 15.43 1.70
CA LYS A 126 6.30 16.83 2.13
C LYS A 126 7.68 17.37 1.72
N ALA A 127 8.74 16.60 1.99
CA ALA A 127 10.11 16.97 1.64
C ALA A 127 10.29 17.19 0.14
N LEU A 128 9.66 16.37 -0.71
CA LEU A 128 9.75 16.51 -2.18
C LEU A 128 8.89 17.64 -2.76
N LYS A 129 7.98 18.24 -1.99
CA LYS A 129 7.10 19.32 -2.46
C LYS A 129 7.71 20.72 -2.34
N GLN A 130 8.70 20.87 -1.47
CA GLN A 130 9.39 22.13 -1.22
C GLN A 130 10.87 21.92 -1.54
N PRO A 131 11.33 22.28 -2.77
CA PRO A 131 12.75 22.29 -3.08
C PRO A 131 13.51 23.30 -2.22
#